data_AF-A0A150JZ32-F1
#
_entry.id   AF-A0A150JZ32-F1
#
_cell.length_a   1.000
_cell.length_b   1.000
_cell.length_c   1.000
_cell.angle_alpha   90.00
_cell.angle_beta   90.00
_cell.angle_gamma   90.00
#
_symmetry.space_group_name_H-M   'P 1'
#
loop_
_entity.id
_entity.type
_entity.pdbx_description
1 polymer ?
#
loop_
_entity_poly.entity_id
_entity_poly.type
_entity_poly.pdbx_seq_one_letter_code
_entity_poly.pdbx_strand_id
1 'polypeptide(L)' 'MKKVITYGTFDLLHWGHINLLKRARALGDYLIVGLSSDEFNEIKN' A
#
# COMPACT_ATOMS: atom_id res chain seq x y z
N MET A 1 -10.06 17.01 -6.47
CA MET A 1 -9.66 15.60 -6.52
C MET A 1 -8.54 15.36 -5.51
N LYS A 2 -8.84 14.69 -4.40
CA LYS A 2 -7.91 14.39 -3.32
C LYS A 2 -7.19 13.06 -3.60
N LYS A 3 -5.86 13.08 -3.67
CA LYS A 3 -5.03 11.87 -3.84
C LYS A 3 -4.52 11.40 -2.48
N VAL A 4 -4.57 10.09 -2.26
CA VAL A 4 -4.03 9.42 -1.07
C VAL A 4 -2.90 8.51 -1.52
N ILE A 5 -1.84 8.40 -0.73
CA ILE A 5 -0.71 7.51 -0.98
C ILE A 5 -0.44 6.63 0.24
N THR A 6 -0.08 5.37 -0.02
CA THR A 6 0.44 4.45 0.99
C THR A 6 1.55 3.60 0.38
N TYR A 7 2.44 3.06 1.22
CA TYR A 7 3.58 2.26 0.81
C TYR A 7 3.55 0.91 1.52
N GLY A 8 4.03 -0.14 0.85
CA GLY A 8 4.16 -1.46 1.45
C GLY A 8 4.69 -2.49 0.47
N THR A 9 5.08 -3.65 1.00
CA THR A 9 5.53 -4.79 0.19
C THR A 9 4.35 -5.61 -0.32
N PHE A 10 3.34 -5.85 0.53
CA PHE A 10 2.12 -6.59 0.18
C PHE A 10 2.36 -7.99 -0.44
N ASP A 11 3.42 -8.69 -0.01
CA ASP A 11 3.87 -10.00 -0.54
C ASP A 11 2.75 -11.07 -0.53
N LEU A 12 2.43 -11.62 0.64
CA LEU A 12 1.27 -12.48 0.81
C LEU A 12 0.04 -11.65 1.20
N LEU A 13 -0.84 -11.42 0.23
CA LEU A 13 -2.07 -10.67 0.47
C LEU A 13 -3.01 -11.39 1.45
N HIS A 14 -3.50 -10.64 2.43
CA HIS A 14 -4.47 -11.11 3.41
C HIS A 14 -5.47 -9.99 3.77
N TRP A 15 -6.53 -10.34 4.51
CA TRP A 15 -7.62 -9.43 4.87
C TRP A 15 -7.17 -8.10 5.51
N GLY A 16 -6.10 -8.13 6.32
CA GLY A 16 -5.49 -6.92 6.87
C GLY A 16 -5.08 -5.88 5.81
N HIS A 17 -4.44 -6.31 4.72
CA HIS A 17 -4.06 -5.43 3.61
C HIS A 17 -5.28 -4.82 2.93
N ILE A 18 -6.31 -5.64 2.68
CA ILE A 18 -7.56 -5.17 2.06
C ILE A 18 -8.23 -4.11 2.94
N ASN A 19 -8.31 -4.34 4.25
CA ASN A 19 -8.91 -3.38 5.18
C ASN A 19 -8.08 -2.09 5.30
N LEU A 20 -6.76 -2.16 5.17
CA LEU A 20 -5.89 -0.99 5.09
C LEU A 20 -6.15 -0.19 3.81
N LEU A 21 -6.14 -0.84 2.64
CA LEU A 21 -6.35 -0.17 1.36
C LEU A 21 -7.76 0.42 1.23
N LYS A 22 -8.79 -0.27 1.74
CA LYS A 22 -10.17 0.25 1.79
C LYS A 22 -10.25 1.54 2.62
N ARG A 23 -9.66 1.55 3.82
CA ARG A 23 -9.62 2.74 4.69
C ARG A 23 -8.81 3.86 4.06
N ALA A 24 -7.68 3.56 3.42
CA ALA A 24 -6.88 4.54 2.70
C ALA A 24 -7.65 5.16 1.52
N ARG A 25 -8.33 4.35 0.70
CA ARG A 25 -9.16 4.83 -0.42
C ARG A 25 -10.31 5.72 0.03
N ALA A 26 -10.90 5.47 1.21
CA ALA A 26 -11.99 6.28 1.76
C ALA A 26 -11.55 7.72 2.14
N LEU A 27 -10.24 7.98 2.26
CA LEU A 27 -9.72 9.30 2.63
C LEU A 27 -9.59 10.28 1.45
N GLY A 28 -9.86 9.86 0.21
CA GLY A 28 -9.77 10.72 -0.98
C GLY A 28 -10.53 10.17 -2.17
N ASP A 29 -10.21 10.67 -3.36
CA ASP A 29 -10.86 10.31 -4.63
C ASP A 29 -10.01 9.33 -5.45
N TYR A 30 -8.72 9.24 -5.14
CA TYR A 30 -7.75 8.39 -5.83
C TYR A 30 -6.71 7.84 -4.85
N LEU A 31 -6.38 6.56 -4.92
CA LEU A 31 -5.38 5.91 -4.07
C LEU A 31 -4.19 5.45 -4.92
N ILE A 32 -2.99 5.90 -4.54
CA ILE A 32 -1.70 5.47 -5.08
C ILE A 32 -1.08 4.49 -4.08
N VAL A 33 -0.55 3.38 -4.57
CA VAL A 33 0.18 2.40 -3.75
C VAL A 33 1.61 2.31 -4.26
N GLY A 34 2.57 2.72 -3.45
CA GLY A 34 3.98 2.54 -3.72
C GLY A 34 4.44 1.15 -3.25
N LEU A 35 4.64 0.24 -4.19
CA LEU A 35 5.17 -1.09 -3.89
C LEU A 35 6.68 -1.01 -3.65
N SER A 36 7.14 -1.66 -2.58
CA SER A 36 8.57 -1.85 -2.36
C SER A 36 9.11 -2.79 -3.42
N SER A 37 10.18 -2.39 -4.13
CA SER A 37 10.87 -3.30 -5.06
C SER A 37 11.57 -4.41 -4.28
N ASP A 38 11.91 -5.49 -4.98
CA ASP A 38 12.60 -6.63 -4.39
C ASP A 38 13.96 -6.19 -3.81
N GLU A 39 14.72 -5.37 -4.54
CA GLU A 39 16.02 -4.86 -4.07
C GLU A 39 15.88 -4.01 -2.79
N PHE A 40 14.79 -3.25 -2.66
CA PHE A 40 14.54 -2.47 -1.45
C PHE A 40 14.10 -3.32 -0.26
N ASN A 41 13.43 -4.46 -0.50
CA ASN A 41 13.05 -5.38 0.56
C ASN A 41 14.25 -6.19 1.05
N GLU A 42 15.17 -6.57 0.16
CA GLU A 42 16.39 -7.33 0.50
C GLU A 42 17.29 -6.60 1.51
N ILE A 43 17.35 -5.26 1.45
CA ILE A 43 18.16 -4.43 2.39
C ILE A 43 17.61 -4.47 3.83
N LYS A 44 16.36 -4.89 4.02
CA LYS A 44 15.68 -4.82 5.34
C LYS A 44 15.81 -6.09 6.17
N ASN A 45 16.35 -7.17 5.60
CA ASN A 45 16.55 -8.46 6.26
C ASN A 45 18.02 -8.64 6.66
#